data_AF-A0A3D0X185-F1
#
_entry.id   AF-A0A3D0X185-F1
#
_cell.length_a   1.000
_cell.length_b   1.000
_cell.length_c   1.000
_cell.angle_alpha   90.00
_cell.angle_beta   90.00
_cell.angle_gamma   90.00
#
_symmetry.space_group_name_H-M   'P 1'
#
loop_
_entity.id
_entity.type
_entity.pdbx_description
1 polymer ?
#
loop_
_entity_poly.entity_id
_entity_poly.type
_entity_poly.pdbx_seq_one_letter_code
_entity_poly.pdbx_strand_id
1 'polypeptide(L)'
;MRKSLTCLLCLFLFLVLCLTGCSSAPKAAKDVISPEAAVKELQQAVTNRDWDRVSSYFDVEFFLADTYDNSAREMSVVISQLHDRYPDDPFFWHDTEFMQQYALDHRDISLLFINRILGFYFSKAAPAANYDDNPESWLSGELAKIHSACSAEIQDIHMSDAHHAEVALSIKGDGSPYGNLADGITLKLAMEKQTDGTWKFTRITNIRELIFPVADKAEMFWTLQGWQ
;
A
#
# COMPACT_ATOMS: atom_id res chain seq x y z
N MET A 1 -3.59 -2.91 20.41
CA MET A 1 -2.80 -1.70 20.06
C MET A 1 -1.76 -1.94 18.96
N ARG A 2 -0.92 -3.00 19.01
CA ARG A 2 -0.03 -3.33 17.87
C ARG A 2 -0.78 -3.74 16.59
N LYS A 3 -1.93 -4.43 16.72
CA LYS A 3 -2.66 -5.02 15.58
C LYS A 3 -3.48 -4.02 14.73
N SER A 4 -4.05 -2.97 15.34
CA SER A 4 -4.88 -1.96 14.67
C SER A 4 -4.13 -1.06 13.70
N LEU A 5 -2.90 -0.69 14.05
CA LEU A 5 -2.01 0.11 13.21
C LEU A 5 -1.61 -0.65 11.94
N THR A 6 -1.59 -1.98 12.00
CA THR A 6 -1.04 -2.83 10.95
C THR A 6 -2.04 -3.23 9.88
N CYS A 7 -3.34 -3.38 10.19
CA CYS A 7 -4.35 -3.58 9.13
C CYS A 7 -4.39 -2.39 8.15
N LEU A 8 -4.25 -1.17 8.67
CA LEU A 8 -4.15 0.06 7.87
C LEU A 8 -2.75 0.19 7.22
N LEU A 9 -1.69 -0.24 7.90
CA LEU A 9 -0.34 -0.34 7.33
C LEU A 9 -0.27 -1.35 6.17
N CYS A 10 -1.01 -2.47 6.22
CA CYS A 10 -1.02 -3.51 5.19
C CYS A 10 -1.57 -2.97 3.87
N LEU A 11 -2.70 -2.24 3.88
CA LEU A 11 -3.21 -1.54 2.69
C LEU A 11 -2.16 -0.65 2.03
N PHE A 12 -1.34 0.01 2.85
CA PHE A 12 -0.29 0.89 2.37
C PHE A 12 0.99 0.14 1.97
N LEU A 13 1.34 -0.97 2.63
CA LEU A 13 2.37 -1.91 2.20
C LEU A 13 2.02 -2.47 0.82
N PHE A 14 0.74 -2.78 0.57
CA PHE A 14 0.26 -3.21 -0.74
C PHE A 14 0.32 -2.13 -1.79
N LEU A 15 0.14 -0.85 -1.43
CA LEU A 15 0.43 0.25 -2.35
C LEU A 15 1.89 0.23 -2.79
N VAL A 16 2.85 0.15 -1.85
CA VAL A 16 4.28 0.10 -2.19
C VAL A 16 4.61 -1.12 -3.07
N LEU A 17 3.96 -2.26 -2.83
CA LEU A 17 4.17 -3.50 -3.57
C LEU A 17 3.51 -3.52 -4.95
N CYS A 18 2.34 -2.91 -5.12
CA CYS A 18 1.70 -2.78 -6.43
C CYS A 18 2.48 -1.89 -7.38
N LEU A 19 3.35 -1.06 -6.84
CA LEU A 19 4.25 -0.21 -7.58
C LEU A 19 5.60 -0.89 -7.83
N THR A 20 5.72 -2.21 -7.71
CA THR A 20 6.91 -2.96 -8.12
C THR A 20 6.64 -3.62 -9.47
N GLY A 21 7.66 -3.87 -10.29
CA GLY A 21 7.42 -4.50 -11.59
C GLY A 21 8.68 -4.82 -12.37
N CYS A 22 8.61 -5.87 -13.20
CA CYS A 22 9.68 -6.24 -14.13
C CYS A 22 9.87 -5.15 -15.19
N SER A 23 10.93 -4.36 -15.06
CA SER A 23 11.28 -3.40 -16.11
C SER A 23 12.11 -4.08 -17.21
N SER A 24 11.67 -3.88 -18.46
CA SER A 24 12.63 -3.55 -19.50
C SER A 24 12.50 -2.04 -19.71
N ALA A 25 13.57 -1.31 -19.39
CA ALA A 25 13.56 0.15 -19.36
C ALA A 25 13.27 0.74 -20.74
N PRO A 26 12.30 1.66 -20.90
CA PRO A 26 12.37 2.67 -21.93
C PRO A 26 13.46 3.67 -21.54
N LYS A 27 14.32 4.02 -22.49
CA LYS A 27 15.25 5.15 -22.35
C LYS A 27 14.42 6.41 -22.06
N ALA A 28 14.85 7.21 -21.08
CA ALA A 28 14.26 8.51 -20.78
C ALA A 28 14.03 9.32 -22.06
N ALA A 29 12.77 9.47 -22.45
CA ALA A 29 12.33 10.46 -23.41
C ALA A 29 11.60 11.55 -22.61
N LYS A 30 11.81 12.81 -22.99
CA LYS A 30 11.20 14.02 -22.39
C LYS A 30 9.66 14.08 -22.54
N ASP A 31 9.02 12.95 -22.84
CA ASP A 31 7.66 12.79 -23.33
C ASP A 31 6.97 11.61 -22.61
N VAL A 32 6.71 11.72 -21.30
CA VAL A 32 5.79 10.78 -20.63
C VAL A 32 4.36 11.16 -21.03
N ILE A 33 3.94 10.74 -22.23
CA ILE A 33 2.66 11.17 -22.83
C ILE A 33 1.47 10.31 -22.36
N SER A 34 1.73 9.06 -21.95
CA SER A 34 0.68 8.06 -21.65
C SER A 34 0.71 7.58 -20.18
N PRO A 35 -0.45 7.18 -19.62
CA PRO A 35 -0.53 6.63 -18.26
C PRO A 35 0.30 5.34 -18.10
N GLU A 36 0.40 4.49 -19.14
CA GLU A 36 1.23 3.28 -19.15
C GLU A 36 2.71 3.59 -18.89
N ALA A 37 3.22 4.66 -19.50
CA ALA A 37 4.60 5.08 -19.33
C ALA A 37 4.85 5.59 -17.91
N ALA A 38 3.90 6.34 -17.34
CA ALA A 38 3.98 6.81 -15.96
C ALA A 38 3.98 5.65 -14.96
N VAL A 39 3.13 4.64 -15.17
CA VAL A 39 3.11 3.43 -14.32
C VAL A 39 4.46 2.71 -14.35
N LYS A 40 5.04 2.49 -15.54
CA LYS A 40 6.35 1.80 -15.67
C LYS A 40 7.50 2.57 -15.04
N GLU A 41 7.52 3.89 -15.19
CA GLU A 41 8.52 4.76 -14.56
C GLU A 41 8.42 4.71 -13.04
N LEU A 42 7.19 4.75 -12.50
CA LEU A 42 6.97 4.60 -11.08
C LEU A 42 7.38 3.21 -10.59
N GLN A 43 7.08 2.15 -11.35
CA GLN A 43 7.52 0.79 -11.01
C GLN A 43 9.04 0.69 -10.88
N GLN A 44 9.77 1.32 -11.81
CA GLN A 44 11.22 1.39 -11.75
C GLN A 44 11.72 2.22 -10.55
N ALA A 45 11.06 3.34 -10.24
CA ALA A 45 11.41 4.21 -9.12
C ALA A 45 11.30 3.48 -7.77
N VAL A 46 10.19 2.77 -7.55
CA VAL A 46 10.00 1.97 -6.32
C VAL A 46 10.97 0.80 -6.25
N THR A 47 11.22 0.12 -7.37
CA THR A 47 12.24 -0.96 -7.46
C THR A 47 13.62 -0.45 -7.03
N ASN A 48 14.00 0.74 -7.50
CA ASN A 48 15.26 1.39 -7.14
C ASN A 48 15.25 2.06 -5.77
N ARG A 49 14.09 2.14 -5.12
CA ARG A 49 13.81 2.93 -3.93
C ARG A 49 14.27 4.38 -4.08
N ASP A 50 13.89 5.00 -5.19
CA ASP A 50 14.15 6.41 -5.53
C ASP A 50 12.95 7.27 -5.09
N TRP A 51 13.06 7.87 -3.89
CA TRP A 51 12.00 8.67 -3.30
C TRP A 51 11.65 9.92 -4.11
N ASP A 52 12.65 10.61 -4.65
CA ASP A 52 12.44 11.83 -5.42
C ASP A 52 11.66 11.51 -6.70
N ARG A 53 11.96 10.37 -7.32
CA ARG A 53 11.20 9.92 -8.49
C ARG A 53 9.80 9.44 -8.11
N VAL A 54 9.63 8.70 -7.02
CA VAL A 54 8.30 8.26 -6.55
C VAL A 54 7.40 9.46 -6.25
N SER A 55 7.88 10.45 -5.51
CA SER A 55 7.13 11.67 -5.16
C SER A 55 6.81 12.56 -6.36
N SER A 56 7.42 12.33 -7.53
CA SER A 56 6.98 13.00 -8.78
C SER A 56 5.67 12.45 -9.35
N TYR A 57 5.28 11.23 -8.98
CA TYR A 57 4.07 10.54 -9.46
C TYR A 57 2.90 10.53 -8.47
N PHE A 58 3.12 10.99 -7.23
CA PHE A 58 2.11 11.11 -6.18
C PHE A 58 2.22 12.47 -5.49
N ASP A 59 1.09 13.01 -5.07
CA ASP A 59 1.08 13.77 -3.82
C ASP A 59 1.04 12.74 -2.68
N VAL A 60 2.22 12.37 -2.15
CA VAL A 60 2.32 11.23 -1.22
C VAL A 60 1.55 11.51 0.06
N GLU A 61 1.58 12.74 0.57
CA GLU A 61 0.88 13.12 1.80
C GLU A 61 -0.64 13.04 1.60
N PHE A 62 -1.14 13.63 0.52
CA PHE A 62 -2.57 13.54 0.19
C PHE A 62 -3.01 12.10 -0.07
N PHE A 63 -2.25 11.35 -0.86
CA PHE A 63 -2.59 9.97 -1.22
C PHE A 63 -2.64 9.07 0.02
N LEU A 64 -1.69 9.24 0.94
CA LEU A 64 -1.64 8.54 2.23
C LEU A 64 -2.87 8.84 3.08
N ALA A 65 -3.18 10.13 3.23
CA ALA A 65 -4.33 10.60 3.97
C ALA A 65 -5.65 10.04 3.41
N ASP A 66 -5.87 10.16 2.09
CA ASP A 66 -7.06 9.66 1.41
C ASP A 66 -7.20 8.14 1.55
N THR A 67 -6.08 7.41 1.37
CA THR A 67 -6.08 5.94 1.53
C THR A 67 -6.44 5.55 2.96
N TYR A 68 -5.86 6.20 3.97
CA TYR A 68 -6.14 5.92 5.38
C TYR A 68 -7.60 6.19 5.71
N ASP A 69 -8.08 7.39 5.38
CA ASP A 69 -9.43 7.86 5.72
C ASP A 69 -10.50 6.99 5.06
N ASN A 70 -10.33 6.67 3.78
CA ASN A 70 -11.26 5.78 3.08
C ASN A 70 -11.17 4.36 3.60
N SER A 71 -9.98 3.82 3.87
CA SER A 71 -9.83 2.45 4.38
C SER A 71 -10.46 2.28 5.75
N ALA A 72 -10.25 3.24 6.66
CA ALA A 72 -10.90 3.26 7.97
C ALA A 72 -12.42 3.30 7.85
N ARG A 73 -12.95 4.15 6.97
CA ARG A 73 -14.38 4.25 6.69
C ARG A 73 -14.94 2.94 6.15
N GLU A 74 -14.34 2.38 5.09
CA GLU A 74 -14.82 1.14 4.47
C GLU A 74 -14.73 -0.06 5.44
N MET A 75 -13.66 -0.17 6.23
CA MET A 75 -13.48 -1.20 7.26
C MET A 75 -14.56 -1.10 8.35
N SER A 76 -14.88 0.11 8.83
CA SER A 76 -15.91 0.30 9.86
C SER A 76 -17.29 -0.22 9.44
N VAL A 77 -17.59 -0.19 8.14
CA VAL A 77 -18.86 -0.69 7.59
C VAL A 77 -18.94 -2.21 7.57
N VAL A 78 -17.82 -2.92 7.44
CA VAL A 78 -17.77 -4.40 7.41
C VAL A 78 -17.24 -5.01 8.70
N ILE A 79 -17.11 -4.23 9.77
CA ILE A 79 -16.46 -4.70 11.00
C ILE A 79 -17.11 -5.94 11.60
N SER A 80 -18.44 -6.07 11.54
CA SER A 80 -19.13 -7.29 12.01
C SER A 80 -18.79 -8.52 11.19
N GLN A 81 -18.57 -8.37 9.88
CA GLN A 81 -18.16 -9.48 9.01
C GLN A 81 -16.69 -9.86 9.26
N LEU A 82 -15.84 -8.87 9.58
CA LEU A 82 -14.46 -9.13 10.00
C LEU A 82 -14.43 -9.82 11.37
N HIS A 83 -15.33 -9.46 12.29
CA HIS A 83 -15.52 -10.16 13.57
C HIS A 83 -15.85 -11.63 13.36
N ASP A 84 -16.85 -11.93 12.52
CA ASP A 84 -17.26 -13.31 12.23
C ASP A 84 -16.13 -14.13 11.59
N ARG A 85 -15.29 -13.48 10.77
CA ARG A 85 -14.16 -14.12 10.09
C ARG A 85 -12.96 -14.37 11.02
N TYR A 86 -12.69 -13.46 11.94
CA TYR A 86 -11.58 -13.54 12.89
C TYR A 86 -12.08 -13.29 14.33
N PRO A 87 -12.86 -14.24 14.89
CA PRO A 87 -13.51 -14.05 16.18
C PRO A 87 -12.52 -13.94 17.34
N ASP A 88 -11.28 -14.36 17.15
CA ASP A 88 -10.23 -14.33 18.18
C ASP A 88 -9.36 -13.06 18.12
N ASP A 89 -9.53 -12.19 17.11
CA ASP A 89 -8.79 -10.93 17.04
C ASP A 89 -9.57 -9.80 17.75
N PRO A 90 -9.06 -9.28 18.89
CA PRO A 90 -9.72 -8.22 19.63
C PRO A 90 -9.92 -6.92 18.84
N PHE A 91 -9.13 -6.68 17.79
CA PHE A 91 -9.32 -5.52 16.92
C PHE A 91 -10.68 -5.52 16.23
N PHE A 92 -11.22 -6.70 15.89
CA PHE A 92 -12.52 -6.83 15.23
C PHE A 92 -13.68 -7.04 16.21
N TRP A 93 -13.46 -6.95 17.53
CA TRP A 93 -14.55 -7.07 18.53
C TRP A 93 -15.38 -5.79 18.69
N HIS A 94 -14.98 -4.73 18.01
CA HIS A 94 -15.57 -3.41 18.15
C HIS A 94 -16.67 -3.14 17.13
N ASP A 95 -17.58 -2.24 17.46
CA ASP A 95 -18.64 -1.80 16.55
C ASP A 95 -18.16 -0.70 15.59
N THR A 96 -19.04 -0.33 14.65
CA THR A 96 -18.76 0.69 13.65
C THR A 96 -18.43 2.05 14.26
N GLU A 97 -19.13 2.47 15.32
CA GLU A 97 -18.94 3.80 15.94
C GLU A 97 -17.57 3.88 16.62
N PHE A 98 -17.21 2.85 17.40
CA PHE A 98 -15.89 2.74 18.00
C PHE A 98 -14.80 2.77 16.92
N MET A 99 -14.95 2.01 15.84
CA MET A 99 -13.94 1.94 14.78
C MET A 99 -13.74 3.29 14.07
N GLN A 100 -14.82 4.04 13.84
CA GLN A 100 -14.74 5.38 13.24
C GLN A 100 -14.04 6.35 14.18
N GLN A 101 -14.40 6.38 15.46
CA GLN A 101 -13.77 7.25 16.44
C GLN A 101 -12.29 6.88 16.63
N TYR A 102 -11.98 5.59 16.74
CA TYR A 102 -10.62 5.09 16.88
C TYR A 102 -9.73 5.56 15.72
N ALA A 103 -10.21 5.46 14.48
CA ALA A 103 -9.46 5.90 13.30
C ALA A 103 -9.22 7.42 13.31
N LEU A 104 -10.21 8.21 13.72
CA LEU A 104 -10.04 9.67 13.85
C LEU A 104 -9.00 10.02 14.91
N ASP A 105 -9.09 9.42 16.10
CA ASP A 105 -8.20 9.70 17.23
C ASP A 105 -6.74 9.32 16.95
N HIS A 106 -6.53 8.33 16.08
CA HIS A 106 -5.19 7.80 15.77
C HIS A 106 -4.69 8.19 14.38
N ARG A 107 -5.41 9.03 13.64
CA ARG A 107 -5.09 9.38 12.26
C ARG A 107 -3.68 9.92 12.10
N ASP A 108 -3.36 10.99 12.82
CA ASP A 108 -2.08 11.69 12.65
C ASP A 108 -0.89 10.84 13.09
N ILE A 109 -1.03 10.10 14.20
CA ILE A 109 0.03 9.20 14.66
C ILE A 109 0.23 8.02 13.70
N SER A 110 -0.85 7.52 13.09
CA SER A 110 -0.77 6.45 12.08
C SER A 110 -0.09 6.95 10.81
N LEU A 111 -0.47 8.12 10.30
CA LEU A 111 0.15 8.72 9.11
C LEU A 111 1.63 9.04 9.35
N LEU A 112 1.99 9.56 10.53
CA LEU A 112 3.38 9.79 10.91
C LEU A 112 4.18 8.48 10.95
N PHE A 113 3.59 7.43 11.54
CA PHE A 113 4.22 6.12 11.63
C PHE A 113 4.49 5.52 10.24
N ILE A 114 3.50 5.59 9.34
CA ILE A 114 3.64 5.15 7.94
C ILE A 114 4.73 5.94 7.23
N ASN A 115 4.73 7.27 7.35
CA ASN A 115 5.75 8.13 6.73
C ASN A 115 7.17 7.79 7.21
N ARG A 116 7.35 7.46 8.49
CA ARG A 116 8.65 7.04 9.03
C ARG A 116 9.12 5.71 8.48
N ILE A 117 8.22 4.73 8.34
CA ILE A 117 8.54 3.44 7.71
C ILE A 117 9.03 3.66 6.28
N LEU A 118 8.34 4.51 5.51
CA LEU A 118 8.77 4.89 4.16
C LEU A 118 10.14 5.57 4.16
N GLY A 119 10.37 6.49 5.09
CA GLY A 119 11.66 7.16 5.24
C GLY A 119 12.80 6.15 5.45
N PHE A 120 12.63 5.18 6.34
CA PHE A 120 13.63 4.10 6.52
C PHE A 120 13.77 3.22 5.28
N TYR A 121 12.65 2.83 4.67
CA TYR A 121 12.63 1.95 3.51
C TYR A 121 13.36 2.57 2.29
N PHE A 122 13.04 3.83 1.97
CA PHE A 122 13.62 4.56 0.83
C PHE A 122 15.04 5.07 1.11
N SER A 123 15.39 5.37 2.36
CA SER A 123 16.79 5.71 2.72
C SER A 123 17.75 4.52 2.62
N LYS A 124 17.23 3.29 2.46
CA LYS A 124 18.01 2.04 2.41
C LYS A 124 18.83 1.83 3.69
N ALA A 125 18.39 2.41 4.80
CA ALA A 125 19.02 2.20 6.10
C ALA A 125 18.91 0.73 6.51
N ALA A 126 19.89 0.23 7.25
CA ALA A 126 19.79 -1.09 7.86
C ALA A 126 18.62 -1.07 8.87
N PRO A 127 17.67 -2.03 8.78
CA PRO A 127 16.55 -2.08 9.69
C PRO A 127 17.03 -2.47 11.09
N ALA A 128 16.29 -2.02 12.11
CA ALA A 128 16.50 -2.48 13.48
C ALA A 128 16.35 -4.01 13.58
N ALA A 129 17.07 -4.62 14.52
CA ALA A 129 17.06 -6.07 14.70
C ALA A 129 15.73 -6.57 15.29
N ASN A 130 15.12 -5.79 16.18
CA ASN A 130 13.87 -6.13 16.85
C ASN A 130 12.83 -5.03 16.69
N TYR A 131 11.56 -5.42 16.72
CA TYR A 131 10.43 -4.50 16.69
C TYR A 131 10.47 -3.50 17.85
N ASP A 132 10.79 -3.96 19.06
CA ASP A 132 10.71 -3.14 20.28
C ASP A 132 11.76 -2.01 20.33
N ASP A 133 12.88 -2.17 19.63
CA ASP A 133 13.96 -1.18 19.60
C ASP A 133 13.59 0.02 18.72
N ASN A 134 13.00 -0.24 17.56
CA ASN A 134 12.53 0.77 16.62
C ASN A 134 11.51 0.13 15.64
N PRO A 135 10.21 0.21 15.95
CA PRO A 135 9.17 -0.43 15.15
C PRO A 135 9.15 0.02 13.68
N GLU A 136 9.32 1.33 13.42
CA GLU A 136 9.28 1.88 12.06
C GLU A 136 10.45 1.36 11.21
N SER A 137 11.65 1.32 11.80
CA SER A 137 12.84 0.80 11.12
C SER A 137 12.74 -0.71 10.90
N TRP A 138 12.29 -1.46 11.89
CA TRP A 138 12.10 -2.91 11.76
C TRP A 138 11.06 -3.24 10.68
N LEU A 139 9.90 -2.57 10.68
CA LEU A 139 8.85 -2.75 9.67
C LEU A 139 9.32 -2.36 8.26
N SER A 140 10.23 -1.39 8.13
CA SER A 140 10.86 -1.09 6.83
C SER A 140 11.68 -2.26 6.28
N GLY A 141 12.28 -3.05 7.18
CA GLY A 141 12.98 -4.30 6.86
C GLY A 141 12.02 -5.40 6.43
N GLU A 142 10.87 -5.53 7.09
CA GLU A 142 9.81 -6.47 6.69
C GLU A 142 9.26 -6.10 5.30
N LEU A 143 8.98 -4.81 5.06
CA LEU A 143 8.59 -4.31 3.74
C LEU A 143 9.62 -4.64 2.66
N ALA A 144 10.91 -4.52 2.97
CA ALA A 144 11.98 -4.91 2.04
C ALA A 144 11.95 -6.40 1.68
N LYS A 145 11.64 -7.28 2.64
CA LYS A 145 11.50 -8.72 2.39
C LYS A 145 10.28 -9.02 1.52
N ILE A 146 9.13 -8.42 1.83
CA ILE A 146 7.91 -8.59 1.00
C ILE A 146 8.16 -8.07 -0.41
N HIS A 147 8.78 -6.89 -0.55
CA HIS A 147 9.13 -6.36 -1.87
C HIS A 147 10.04 -7.30 -2.65
N SER A 148 11.06 -7.88 -2.02
CA SER A 148 11.94 -8.83 -2.74
C SER A 148 11.24 -10.12 -3.19
N ALA A 149 10.12 -10.47 -2.57
CA ALA A 149 9.36 -11.69 -2.83
C ALA A 149 8.15 -11.48 -3.75
N CYS A 150 7.91 -10.24 -4.21
CA CYS A 150 6.71 -9.86 -4.94
C CYS A 150 7.04 -9.01 -6.17
N SER A 151 6.21 -9.15 -7.21
CA SER A 151 6.20 -8.29 -8.39
C SER A 151 4.77 -7.85 -8.69
N ALA A 152 4.57 -6.64 -9.22
CA ALA A 152 3.27 -6.25 -9.77
C ALA A 152 3.26 -6.22 -11.30
N GLU A 153 2.10 -6.50 -11.85
CA GLU A 153 1.82 -6.54 -13.28
C GLU A 153 0.63 -5.63 -13.59
N ILE A 154 0.73 -4.87 -14.68
CA ILE A 154 -0.39 -4.09 -15.22
C ILE A 154 -1.39 -5.07 -15.82
N GLN A 155 -2.59 -5.12 -15.26
CA GLN A 155 -3.68 -5.94 -15.78
C GLN A 155 -4.51 -5.17 -16.81
N ASP A 156 -4.82 -3.91 -16.50
CA ASP A 156 -5.62 -3.06 -17.37
C ASP A 156 -5.30 -1.58 -17.15
N ILE A 157 -5.50 -0.78 -18.19
CA ILE A 157 -5.47 0.68 -18.14
C ILE A 157 -6.69 1.20 -18.91
N HIS A 158 -7.62 1.78 -18.16
CA HIS A 158 -8.85 2.31 -18.70
C HIS A 158 -8.84 3.84 -18.69
N MET A 159 -8.87 4.45 -19.88
CA MET A 159 -9.04 5.90 -20.03
C MET A 159 -10.51 6.26 -19.90
N SER A 160 -10.88 7.03 -18.88
CA SER A 160 -12.23 7.60 -18.77
C SER A 160 -12.40 8.81 -19.68
N ASP A 161 -11.36 9.62 -19.83
CA ASP A 161 -11.28 10.72 -20.79
C ASP A 161 -9.80 11.07 -21.08
N ALA A 162 -9.53 12.23 -21.71
CA ALA A 162 -8.17 12.66 -22.07
C ALA A 162 -7.26 13.01 -20.86
N HIS A 163 -7.85 13.18 -19.68
CA HIS A 163 -7.21 13.64 -18.45
C HIS A 163 -7.34 12.66 -17.29
N HIS A 164 -8.20 11.65 -17.38
CA HIS A 164 -8.44 10.68 -16.32
C HIS A 164 -8.26 9.25 -16.82
N ALA A 165 -7.55 8.45 -16.03
CA ALA A 165 -7.36 7.02 -16.25
C ALA A 165 -7.54 6.24 -14.95
N GLU A 166 -7.86 4.96 -15.07
CA GLU A 166 -7.78 3.98 -13.98
C GLU A 166 -6.80 2.87 -14.39
N VAL A 167 -5.93 2.49 -13.47
CA VAL A 167 -4.94 1.43 -13.67
C VAL A 167 -5.23 0.29 -12.70
N ALA A 168 -5.37 -0.92 -13.24
CA ALA A 168 -5.44 -2.14 -12.44
C ALA A 168 -4.05 -2.80 -12.38
N LEU A 169 -3.55 -3.01 -11.16
CA LEU A 169 -2.27 -3.64 -10.87
C LEU A 169 -2.51 -4.90 -10.04
N SER A 170 -2.01 -6.05 -10.48
CA SER A 170 -2.06 -7.28 -9.69
C SER A 170 -0.69 -7.57 -9.09
N ILE A 171 -0.64 -7.98 -7.82
CA ILE A 171 0.56 -8.43 -7.15
C ILE A 171 0.67 -9.95 -7.28
N LYS A 172 1.86 -10.40 -7.63
CA LYS A 172 2.25 -11.81 -7.71
C LYS A 172 3.40 -12.07 -6.76
N GLY A 173 3.22 -13.03 -5.86
CA GLY A 173 4.26 -13.53 -4.98
C GLY A 173 5.09 -14.64 -5.64
N ASP A 174 6.29 -14.86 -5.14
CA ASP A 174 7.19 -15.94 -5.56
C ASP A 174 6.88 -17.31 -4.91
N GLY A 175 5.83 -17.38 -4.08
CA GLY A 175 5.41 -18.56 -3.32
C GLY A 175 6.12 -18.74 -1.97
N SER A 176 7.10 -17.91 -1.63
CA SER A 176 7.71 -17.86 -0.30
C SER A 176 6.71 -17.36 0.76
N PRO A 177 6.98 -17.55 2.08
CA PRO A 177 6.12 -17.00 3.13
C PRO A 177 5.87 -15.50 2.97
N TYR A 178 6.88 -14.72 2.59
CA TYR A 178 6.74 -13.29 2.34
C TYR A 178 6.04 -12.98 1.01
N GLY A 179 6.26 -13.77 -0.05
CA GLY A 179 5.55 -13.62 -1.33
C GLY A 179 4.04 -13.83 -1.17
N ASN A 180 3.65 -14.82 -0.36
CA ASN A 180 2.24 -15.12 -0.07
C ASN A 180 1.53 -14.01 0.71
N LEU A 181 2.26 -13.10 1.37
CA LEU A 181 1.67 -11.96 2.08
C LEU A 181 1.07 -10.92 1.14
N ALA A 182 1.37 -10.94 -0.16
CA ALA A 182 0.79 -9.99 -1.11
C ALA A 182 0.21 -10.64 -2.37
N ASP A 183 0.46 -11.94 -2.56
CA ASP A 183 -0.02 -12.68 -3.73
C ASP A 183 -1.54 -12.62 -3.89
N GLY A 184 -1.97 -12.33 -5.12
CA GLY A 184 -3.38 -12.31 -5.52
C GLY A 184 -4.12 -11.01 -5.22
N ILE A 185 -3.46 -9.99 -4.67
CA ILE A 185 -4.05 -8.67 -4.44
C ILE A 185 -4.09 -7.88 -5.75
N THR A 186 -5.24 -7.29 -6.08
CA THR A 186 -5.40 -6.38 -7.22
C THR A 186 -5.80 -4.99 -6.75
N LEU A 187 -4.95 -3.99 -6.96
CA LEU A 187 -5.26 -2.58 -6.71
C LEU A 187 -5.74 -1.89 -7.99
N LYS A 188 -6.77 -1.06 -7.84
CA LYS A 188 -7.20 -0.10 -8.87
C LYS A 188 -6.85 1.30 -8.42
N LEU A 189 -6.13 2.03 -9.27
CA LEU A 189 -5.62 3.36 -8.96
C LEU A 189 -6.12 4.37 -9.98
N ALA A 190 -6.72 5.46 -9.51
CA ALA A 190 -7.06 6.59 -10.35
C ALA A 190 -5.80 7.41 -10.68
N MET A 191 -5.72 7.88 -11.91
CA MET A 191 -4.70 8.78 -12.41
C MET A 191 -5.30 10.03 -13.05
N GLU A 192 -4.62 11.15 -12.87
CA GLU A 192 -4.98 12.44 -13.43
C GLU A 192 -3.80 13.08 -14.16
N LYS A 193 -4.08 13.60 -15.36
CA LYS A 193 -3.13 14.34 -16.17
C LYS A 193 -3.04 15.78 -15.67
N GLN A 194 -1.85 16.15 -15.22
CA GLN A 194 -1.50 17.46 -14.71
C GLN A 194 -1.37 18.48 -15.85
N THR A 195 -1.33 19.77 -15.51
CA THR A 195 -1.21 20.88 -16.49
C THR A 195 0.09 20.86 -17.29
N ASP A 196 1.15 20.27 -16.73
CA ASP A 196 2.44 20.07 -17.42
C ASP A 196 2.47 18.81 -18.30
N GLY A 197 1.35 18.08 -18.38
CA GLY A 197 1.19 16.87 -19.17
C GLY A 197 1.60 15.58 -18.45
N THR A 198 2.14 15.65 -17.24
CA THR A 198 2.48 14.47 -16.45
C THR A 198 1.24 13.75 -15.92
N TRP A 199 1.30 12.43 -15.77
CA TRP A 199 0.24 11.66 -15.13
C TRP A 199 0.63 11.38 -13.68
N LYS A 200 -0.29 11.65 -12.74
CA LYS A 200 -0.13 11.36 -11.31
C LYS A 200 -1.23 10.47 -10.81
N PHE A 201 -0.90 9.60 -9.87
CA PHE A 201 -1.88 8.80 -9.15
C PHE A 201 -2.51 9.62 -8.05
N THR A 202 -3.83 9.55 -7.91
CA THR A 202 -4.58 10.38 -6.97
C THR A 202 -5.21 9.60 -5.83
N ARG A 203 -5.69 8.39 -6.08
CA ARG A 203 -6.34 7.53 -5.05
C ARG A 203 -6.45 6.08 -5.47
N ILE A 204 -6.73 5.21 -4.49
CA ILE A 204 -7.18 3.83 -4.71
C ILE A 204 -8.71 3.82 -4.90
N THR A 205 -9.21 3.22 -5.97
CA THR A 205 -10.64 3.24 -6.30
C THR A 205 -11.39 2.00 -5.80
N ASN A 206 -10.69 0.91 -5.48
CA ASN A 206 -11.30 -0.35 -5.05
C ASN A 206 -11.06 -0.72 -3.58
N ILE A 207 -10.92 0.26 -2.68
CA ILE A 207 -10.64 0.05 -1.25
C ILE A 207 -11.60 -0.97 -0.61
N ARG A 208 -12.91 -0.90 -0.92
CA ARG A 208 -13.90 -1.85 -0.41
C ARG A 208 -13.58 -3.31 -0.77
N GLU A 209 -13.11 -3.56 -1.99
CA GLU A 209 -12.73 -4.91 -2.47
C GLU A 209 -11.47 -5.42 -1.74
N LEU A 210 -10.62 -4.49 -1.28
CA LEU A 210 -9.35 -4.81 -0.63
C LEU A 210 -9.48 -5.18 0.85
N ILE A 211 -10.54 -4.78 1.55
CA ILE A 211 -10.62 -4.93 3.02
C ILE A 211 -10.38 -6.38 3.49
N PHE A 212 -11.11 -7.36 2.93
CA PHE A 212 -10.97 -8.75 3.36
C PHE A 212 -9.64 -9.39 2.94
N PRO A 213 -9.20 -9.29 1.66
CA PRO A 213 -7.90 -9.81 1.28
C PRO A 213 -6.77 -9.22 2.12
N VAL A 214 -6.80 -7.92 2.40
CA VAL A 214 -5.77 -7.25 3.21
C VAL A 214 -5.80 -7.72 4.65
N ALA A 215 -6.99 -7.92 5.25
CA ALA A 215 -7.11 -8.51 6.57
C ALA A 215 -6.56 -9.95 6.61
N ASP A 216 -6.84 -10.78 5.60
CA ASP A 216 -6.25 -12.13 5.50
C ASP A 216 -4.71 -12.07 5.50
N LYS A 217 -4.14 -11.15 4.71
CA LYS A 217 -2.69 -11.00 4.64
C LYS A 217 -2.08 -10.45 5.94
N ALA A 218 -2.79 -9.57 6.63
CA ALA A 218 -2.37 -9.08 7.95
C ALA A 218 -2.31 -10.23 8.96
N GLU A 219 -3.33 -11.09 9.01
CA GLU A 219 -3.36 -12.29 9.85
C GLU A 219 -2.25 -13.29 9.52
N MET A 220 -1.98 -13.49 8.23
CA MET A 220 -0.83 -14.29 7.79
C MET A 220 0.50 -13.70 8.25
N PHE A 221 0.66 -12.37 8.18
CA PHE A 221 1.87 -11.70 8.67
C PHE A 221 2.03 -11.89 10.18
N TRP A 222 0.98 -11.74 10.98
CA TRP A 222 1.05 -11.98 12.42
C TRP A 222 1.47 -13.40 12.77
N THR A 223 0.92 -14.37 12.05
CA THR A 223 1.28 -15.77 12.19
C THR A 223 2.76 -15.99 11.87
N LEU A 224 3.25 -15.38 10.78
CA LEU A 224 4.65 -15.46 10.38
C LEU A 224 5.61 -14.89 11.43
N GLN A 225 5.20 -13.82 12.14
CA GLN A 225 5.98 -13.22 13.21
C GLN A 225 5.83 -13.93 14.57
N GLY A 226 4.92 -14.90 14.69
CA GLY A 226 4.61 -15.58 15.96
C GLY A 226 3.86 -14.69 16.96
N TRP A 227 3.02 -13.79 16.46
CA TRP A 227 2.34 -12.72 17.23
C TRP A 227 0.81 -12.89 17.32
N GLN A 228 0.28 -14.07 16.99
CA GLN A 228 -1.15 -14.35 17.15
C GLN A 228 -1.54 -14.39 18.63
#